data_AF-A0A4V0ZK01-F1
#
_entry.id   AF-A0A4V0ZK01-F1
#
_cell.length_a   1.000
_cell.length_b   1.000
_cell.length_c   1.000
_cell.angle_alpha   90.00
_cell.angle_beta   90.00
_cell.angle_gamma   90.00
#
_symmetry.space_group_name_H-M   'P 1'
#
loop_
_entity.id
_entity.type
_entity.pdbx_description
1 polymer ?
#
loop_
_entity_poly.entity_id
_entity_poly.type
_entity_poly.pdbx_seq_one_letter_code
_entity_poly.pdbx_strand_id
1 'polypeptide(L)'
;MTEDDPARPQPSPGRADGEWGRADRSGAPPEDWEAPRERWLSTGVRPAFGPRSVLLEVAARLLTPAILTFSVFLLVSGHDRPGGGFAGGLVASMAYVLRYIAGGRHELAAGMPMRPNGLLAVGLLIACGTAAAPLLLGDPVLEVYSYTAHLPVFGKVKFASYLLFESGVFLIVVGLVLSVVAALGARMEAEEEEARGRRRAGSAEEGAR
;
A
#
# COMPACT_ATOMS: atom_id res chain seq x y z
N MET A 1 38.46 47.92 20.24
CA MET A 1 37.19 47.21 20.37
C MET A 1 37.14 46.24 19.21
N THR A 2 37.32 44.96 19.55
CA THR A 2 37.03 43.75 18.74
C THR A 2 37.96 43.53 17.52
N GLU A 3 38.95 42.62 17.60
CA GLU A 3 38.86 41.15 17.38
C GLU A 3 38.34 40.82 15.97
N ASP A 4 38.80 39.81 15.24
CA ASP A 4 39.91 38.86 15.28
C ASP A 4 39.73 38.01 14.01
N ASP A 5 40.78 37.29 13.64
CA ASP A 5 40.73 35.99 12.94
C ASP A 5 40.69 35.97 11.38
N PRO A 6 41.27 34.95 10.72
CA PRO A 6 42.72 34.78 10.54
C PRO A 6 43.06 34.50 9.06
N ALA A 7 44.37 34.47 8.79
CA ALA A 7 44.95 34.09 7.53
C ALA A 7 44.39 32.76 6.98
N ARG A 8 43.73 32.83 5.81
CA ARG A 8 43.59 31.65 4.95
C ARG A 8 44.97 31.29 4.40
N PRO A 9 45.46 30.05 4.56
CA PRO A 9 46.68 29.65 3.90
C PRO A 9 46.46 29.69 2.37
N GLN A 10 47.26 30.50 1.68
CA GLN A 10 47.31 30.50 0.23
C GLN A 10 48.01 29.22 -0.23
N PRO A 11 47.47 28.47 -1.20
CA PRO A 11 48.16 27.31 -1.74
C PRO A 11 49.37 27.77 -2.56
N SER A 12 50.57 27.43 -2.09
CA SER A 12 51.81 27.56 -2.87
C SER A 12 51.69 26.73 -4.15
N PRO A 13 52.03 27.26 -5.33
CA PRO A 13 52.06 26.46 -6.55
C PRO A 13 53.25 25.50 -6.47
N GLY A 14 52.96 24.25 -6.12
CA GLY A 14 53.89 23.14 -6.15
C GLY A 14 54.31 22.84 -7.59
N ARG A 15 55.63 22.88 -7.78
CA ARG A 15 56.41 22.42 -8.91
C ARG A 15 55.82 21.19 -9.62
N ALA A 16 55.62 21.31 -10.92
CA ALA A 16 55.30 20.18 -11.80
C ALA A 16 56.59 19.38 -12.07
N ASP A 17 56.96 18.56 -11.11
CA ASP A 17 58.12 17.67 -11.23
C ASP A 17 57.58 16.28 -11.55
N GLY A 18 57.80 15.87 -12.80
CA GLY A 18 57.35 14.59 -13.34
C GLY A 18 58.03 13.44 -12.61
N GLU A 19 57.26 12.73 -11.81
CA GLU A 19 57.56 11.36 -11.41
C GLU A 19 56.28 10.53 -11.51
N TRP A 20 56.03 9.98 -12.70
CA TRP A 20 55.06 8.89 -12.87
C TRP A 20 55.65 7.61 -12.28
N GLY A 21 55.78 7.61 -10.95
CA GLY A 21 56.30 6.51 -10.15
C GLY A 21 55.22 5.45 -9.95
N ARG A 22 55.40 4.32 -10.65
CA ARG A 22 54.92 2.96 -10.32
C ARG A 22 53.52 2.86 -9.69
N ALA A 23 52.57 2.41 -10.51
CA ALA A 23 51.31 1.83 -10.05
C ALA A 23 51.55 0.77 -8.97
N ASP A 24 51.23 1.13 -7.73
CA ASP A 24 50.90 0.21 -6.66
C ASP A 24 49.68 -0.62 -7.10
N ARG A 25 49.86 -1.94 -7.22
CA ARG A 25 48.82 -2.91 -7.56
C ARG A 25 48.21 -3.57 -6.32
N SER A 26 48.32 -2.97 -5.14
CA SER A 26 47.57 -3.39 -3.97
C SER A 26 46.27 -2.59 -3.93
N GLY A 27 45.18 -3.22 -4.36
CA GLY A 27 43.83 -2.65 -4.32
C GLY A 27 43.26 -2.53 -2.89
N ALA A 28 44.11 -2.30 -1.89
CA ALA A 28 43.70 -2.11 -0.52
C ALA A 28 43.46 -0.60 -0.30
N PRO A 29 42.26 -0.20 0.16
CA PRO A 29 42.03 1.19 0.54
C PRO A 29 43.01 1.63 1.65
N PRO A 30 43.41 2.91 1.69
CA PRO A 30 44.30 3.46 2.70
C PRO A 30 43.87 3.13 4.14
N GLU A 31 44.82 2.92 5.06
CA GLU A 31 44.53 2.55 6.46
C GLU A 31 43.70 3.60 7.22
N ASP A 32 43.67 4.84 6.74
CA ASP A 32 42.89 5.96 7.27
C ASP A 32 41.52 6.13 6.58
N TRP A 33 41.13 5.19 5.70
CA TRP A 33 39.83 5.19 5.04
C TRP A 33 38.71 4.79 6.01
N GLU A 34 38.22 5.76 6.78
CA GLU A 34 36.93 5.66 7.46
C GLU A 34 35.80 5.84 6.43
N ALA A 35 35.24 4.72 5.95
CA ALA A 35 34.03 4.77 5.15
C ALA A 35 32.95 5.58 5.91
N PRO A 36 32.36 6.63 5.31
CA PRO A 36 31.35 7.45 5.97
C PRO A 36 30.25 6.55 6.55
N ARG A 37 30.22 6.45 7.90
CA ARG A 37 29.24 5.63 8.63
C ARG A 37 27.82 6.20 8.56
N GLU A 38 27.67 7.38 7.97
CA GLU A 38 26.37 7.92 7.68
C GLU A 38 25.81 7.27 6.42
N ARG A 39 25.03 6.22 6.69
CA ARG A 39 24.15 5.49 5.78
C ARG A 39 23.06 6.43 5.21
N TRP A 40 23.47 7.41 4.39
CA TRP A 40 22.62 8.45 3.80
C TRP A 40 21.62 7.95 2.76
N LEU A 41 21.65 6.67 2.41
CA LEU A 41 20.58 6.02 1.67
C LEU A 41 19.83 5.08 2.60
N SER A 42 19.15 5.67 3.58
CA SER A 42 18.00 5.04 4.24
C SER A 42 16.79 5.03 3.30
N THR A 43 16.90 4.48 2.09
CA THR A 43 15.73 3.95 1.36
C THR A 43 15.39 2.59 1.94
N GLY A 44 15.16 2.57 3.26
CA GLY A 44 14.69 1.43 4.02
C GLY A 44 13.20 1.16 3.81
N VAL A 45 12.64 1.43 2.63
CA VAL A 45 11.35 0.85 2.26
C VAL A 45 11.63 -0.58 1.85
N ARG A 46 11.84 -1.44 2.87
CA ARG A 46 11.84 -2.88 2.67
C ARG A 46 10.45 -3.24 2.10
N PRO A 47 10.40 -3.91 0.94
CA PRO A 47 9.16 -4.54 0.51
C PRO A 47 8.67 -5.46 1.62
N ALA A 48 7.34 -5.54 1.82
CA ALA A 48 6.77 -6.50 2.76
C ALA A 48 7.09 -7.96 2.36
N PHE A 49 7.47 -8.21 1.09
CA PHE A 49 7.82 -9.52 0.55
C PHE A 49 8.95 -9.45 -0.50
N GLY A 50 10.05 -10.18 -0.25
CA GLY A 50 11.01 -10.63 -1.28
C GLY A 50 11.75 -9.58 -2.15
N PRO A 51 12.49 -10.03 -3.18
CA PRO A 51 13.07 -9.16 -4.20
C PRO A 51 11.97 -8.48 -5.03
N ARG A 52 12.10 -7.18 -5.32
CA ARG A 52 11.11 -6.44 -6.13
C ARG A 52 11.06 -7.00 -7.56
N SER A 53 9.91 -7.55 -7.94
CA SER A 53 9.62 -7.93 -9.32
C SER A 53 8.97 -6.76 -10.05
N VAL A 54 9.76 -6.08 -10.89
CA VAL A 54 9.26 -4.97 -11.73
C VAL A 54 8.13 -5.43 -12.65
N LEU A 55 8.21 -6.67 -13.16
CA LEU A 55 7.16 -7.25 -13.99
C LEU A 55 5.84 -7.39 -13.22
N LEU A 56 5.89 -7.83 -11.96
CA LEU A 56 4.70 -7.97 -11.11
C LEU A 56 4.07 -6.60 -10.79
N GLU A 57 4.90 -5.59 -10.50
CA GLU A 57 4.44 -4.23 -10.23
C GLU A 57 3.72 -3.61 -11.44
N VAL A 58 4.31 -3.74 -12.63
CA VAL A 58 3.71 -3.28 -13.89
C VAL A 58 2.42 -4.04 -14.19
N ALA A 59 2.44 -5.36 -14.08
CA ALA A 59 1.26 -6.19 -14.32
C ALA A 59 0.11 -5.83 -13.34
N ALA A 60 0.40 -5.67 -12.05
CA ALA A 60 -0.59 -5.28 -11.06
C ALA A 60 -1.19 -3.91 -11.38
N ARG A 61 -0.36 -2.93 -11.77
CA ARG A 61 -0.82 -1.58 -12.13
C ARG A 61 -1.71 -1.57 -13.38
N LEU A 62 -1.39 -2.40 -14.38
CA LEU A 62 -2.19 -2.54 -15.61
C LEU A 62 -3.49 -3.32 -15.40
N LEU A 63 -3.46 -4.39 -14.60
CA LEU A 63 -4.63 -5.25 -14.36
C LEU A 63 -5.64 -4.63 -13.38
N THR A 64 -5.17 -3.82 -12.41
CA THR A 64 -6.05 -3.16 -11.42
C THR A 64 -7.29 -2.51 -12.04
N PRO A 65 -7.17 -1.55 -13.00
CA PRO A 65 -8.35 -0.89 -13.55
C PRO A 65 -9.30 -1.85 -14.26
N ALA A 66 -8.79 -2.89 -14.94
CA ALA A 66 -9.62 -3.90 -15.60
C ALA A 66 -10.41 -4.73 -14.57
N ILE A 67 -9.75 -5.19 -13.51
CA ILE A 67 -10.38 -5.96 -12.43
C ILE A 67 -11.41 -5.11 -11.68
N LEU A 68 -11.09 -3.84 -11.39
CA LEU A 68 -12.04 -2.92 -10.73
C LEU A 68 -13.25 -2.62 -11.61
N THR A 69 -13.05 -2.45 -12.92
CA THR A 69 -14.15 -2.27 -13.88
C THR A 69 -15.06 -3.49 -13.89
N PHE A 70 -14.49 -4.69 -13.94
CA PHE A 70 -15.24 -5.94 -13.89
C PHE A 70 -15.98 -6.12 -12.54
N SER A 71 -15.34 -5.75 -11.44
CA SER A 71 -15.93 -5.75 -10.10
C SER A 71 -17.16 -4.83 -10.00
N VAL A 72 -17.09 -3.62 -10.58
CA VAL A 72 -18.24 -2.70 -10.67
C VAL A 72 -19.34 -3.28 -11.57
N PHE A 73 -18.97 -3.92 -12.68
CA PHE A 73 -19.92 -4.63 -13.53
C PHE A 73 -20.68 -5.71 -12.75
N LEU A 74 -19.99 -6.50 -11.92
CA LEU A 74 -20.63 -7.51 -11.06
C LEU A 74 -21.58 -6.89 -10.03
N LEU A 75 -21.19 -5.78 -9.41
CA LEU A 75 -22.03 -5.04 -8.45
C LEU A 75 -23.36 -4.63 -9.09
N VAL A 76 -23.32 -4.04 -10.29
CA VAL A 76 -24.52 -3.55 -10.99
C VAL A 76 -25.35 -4.69 -11.59
N SER A 77 -24.70 -5.75 -12.07
CA SER A 77 -25.36 -6.88 -12.74
C SER A 77 -26.15 -7.79 -11.78
N GLY A 78 -25.94 -7.68 -10.47
CA GLY A 78 -26.47 -8.60 -9.45
C GLY A 78 -28.00 -8.66 -9.30
N HIS A 79 -28.77 -7.83 -10.01
CA HIS A 79 -30.23 -7.81 -9.89
C HIS A 79 -30.93 -8.89 -10.69
N ASP A 80 -30.42 -9.18 -11.89
CA ASP A 80 -31.05 -10.12 -12.83
C ASP A 80 -30.08 -11.25 -13.26
N ARG A 81 -28.83 -11.19 -12.80
CA ARG A 81 -27.73 -12.09 -13.23
C ARG A 81 -26.85 -12.44 -12.03
N PRO A 82 -26.09 -13.56 -12.10
CA PRO A 82 -25.09 -13.87 -11.08
C PRO A 82 -24.09 -12.71 -10.94
N GLY A 83 -23.92 -12.22 -9.71
CA GLY A 83 -23.17 -11.02 -9.39
C GLY A 83 -23.46 -10.49 -7.98
N GLY A 84 -23.50 -9.18 -7.82
CA GLY A 84 -23.83 -8.48 -6.57
C GLY A 84 -22.62 -7.89 -5.86
N GLY A 85 -22.88 -7.22 -4.74
CA GLY A 85 -21.91 -6.52 -3.91
C GLY A 85 -20.90 -7.46 -3.26
N PHE A 86 -21.30 -8.68 -2.89
CA PHE A 86 -20.37 -9.66 -2.34
C PHE A 86 -19.33 -10.12 -3.38
N ALA A 87 -19.79 -10.64 -4.53
CA ALA A 87 -18.92 -11.11 -5.60
C ALA A 87 -18.06 -9.96 -6.17
N GLY A 88 -18.67 -8.80 -6.41
CA GLY A 88 -17.95 -7.59 -6.82
C GLY A 88 -16.89 -7.19 -5.79
N GLY A 89 -17.24 -7.20 -4.50
CA GLY A 89 -16.33 -6.85 -3.41
C GLY A 89 -15.13 -7.79 -3.30
N LEU A 90 -15.32 -9.10 -3.48
CA LEU A 90 -14.21 -10.07 -3.52
C LEU A 90 -13.27 -9.81 -4.70
N VAL A 91 -13.81 -9.54 -5.89
CA VAL A 91 -13.01 -9.24 -7.09
C VAL A 91 -12.24 -7.92 -6.92
N ALA A 92 -12.85 -6.88 -6.36
CA ALA A 92 -12.15 -5.65 -6.02
C ALA A 92 -11.05 -5.89 -4.99
N SER A 93 -11.35 -6.68 -3.96
CA SER A 93 -10.37 -7.05 -2.94
C SER A 93 -9.16 -7.76 -3.55
N MET A 94 -9.38 -8.65 -4.53
CA MET A 94 -8.31 -9.32 -5.26
C MET A 94 -7.38 -8.33 -5.98
N ALA A 95 -7.93 -7.28 -6.63
CA ALA A 95 -7.12 -6.23 -7.23
C ALA A 95 -6.25 -5.49 -6.19
N TYR A 96 -6.84 -5.13 -5.04
CA TYR A 96 -6.08 -4.45 -3.99
C TYR A 96 -5.03 -5.35 -3.33
N VAL A 97 -5.35 -6.62 -3.10
CA VAL A 97 -4.41 -7.64 -2.59
C VAL A 97 -3.25 -7.81 -3.57
N LEU A 98 -3.52 -7.88 -4.87
CA LEU A 98 -2.49 -7.96 -5.90
C LEU A 98 -1.54 -6.75 -5.85
N ARG A 99 -2.06 -5.52 -5.75
CA ARG A 99 -1.23 -4.32 -5.57
C ARG A 99 -0.42 -4.34 -4.27
N TYR A 100 -1.03 -4.82 -3.18
CA TYR A 100 -0.36 -4.96 -1.89
C TYR A 100 0.82 -5.94 -1.96
N ILE A 101 0.64 -7.09 -2.62
CA ILE A 101 1.71 -8.07 -2.81
C ILE A 101 2.81 -7.52 -3.74
N ALA A 102 2.43 -6.81 -4.80
CA ALA A 102 3.37 -6.31 -5.81
C ALA A 102 4.28 -5.17 -5.32
N GLY A 103 3.74 -4.21 -4.54
CA GLY A 103 4.47 -3.01 -4.14
C GLY A 103 4.34 -2.64 -2.65
N GLY A 104 3.78 -3.52 -1.83
CA GLY A 104 3.60 -3.30 -0.41
C GLY A 104 2.56 -2.22 -0.08
N ARG A 105 2.66 -1.67 1.13
CA ARG A 105 1.73 -0.68 1.66
C ARG A 105 1.64 0.62 0.85
N HIS A 106 2.72 1.02 0.16
CA HIS A 106 2.77 2.26 -0.60
C HIS A 106 1.94 2.20 -1.89
N GLU A 107 2.03 1.09 -2.63
CA GLU A 107 1.23 0.88 -3.85
C GLU A 107 -0.26 0.65 -3.54
N LEU A 108 -0.56 0.07 -2.37
CA LEU A 108 -1.94 -0.02 -1.88
C LEU A 108 -2.51 1.36 -1.52
N ALA A 109 -1.73 2.18 -0.79
CA ALA A 109 -2.15 3.52 -0.39
C ALA A 109 -2.34 4.46 -1.60
N ALA A 110 -1.55 4.28 -2.66
CA ALA A 110 -1.75 5.00 -3.92
C ALA A 110 -3.05 4.60 -4.63
N GLY A 111 -3.54 3.37 -4.41
CA GLY A 111 -4.76 2.85 -5.04
C GLY A 111 -6.03 3.00 -4.20
N MET A 112 -5.92 3.31 -2.90
CA MET A 112 -7.07 3.32 -1.99
C MET A 112 -7.03 4.53 -1.04
N PRO A 113 -8.05 5.41 -1.09
CA PRO A 113 -8.06 6.64 -0.29
C PRO A 113 -8.44 6.44 1.18
N MET A 114 -9.09 5.34 1.54
CA MET A 114 -9.67 5.12 2.88
C MET A 114 -9.04 3.93 3.61
N ARG A 115 -8.99 3.99 4.94
CA ARG A 115 -8.52 2.88 5.78
C ARG A 115 -9.52 1.71 5.77
N PRO A 116 -9.08 0.44 5.90
CA PRO A 116 -9.97 -0.73 5.91
C PRO A 116 -11.13 -0.62 6.90
N ASN A 117 -10.86 -0.18 8.13
CA ASN A 117 -11.88 0.05 9.16
C ASN A 117 -12.91 1.12 8.75
N GLY A 118 -12.48 2.13 8.00
CA GLY A 118 -13.36 3.16 7.46
C GLY A 118 -14.30 2.62 6.39
N LEU A 119 -13.81 1.76 5.49
CA LEU A 119 -14.66 1.07 4.51
C LEU A 119 -15.71 0.19 5.21
N LEU A 120 -15.31 -0.55 6.24
CA LEU A 120 -16.23 -1.38 7.03
C LEU A 120 -17.33 -0.53 7.67
N ALA A 121 -16.97 0.56 8.35
CA ALA A 121 -17.93 1.43 9.03
C ALA A 121 -18.90 2.07 8.03
N VAL A 122 -18.40 2.63 6.93
CA VAL A 122 -19.24 3.25 5.88
C VAL A 122 -20.13 2.21 5.22
N GLY A 123 -19.59 1.04 4.87
CA GLY A 123 -20.35 -0.04 4.27
C GLY A 123 -21.48 -0.53 5.18
N LEU A 124 -21.20 -0.69 6.47
CA LEU A 124 -22.19 -1.08 7.47
C LEU A 124 -23.28 -0.01 7.64
N LEU A 125 -22.91 1.26 7.71
CA LEU A 125 -23.87 2.36 7.78
C LEU A 125 -24.78 2.41 6.55
N ILE A 126 -24.22 2.23 5.35
CA ILE A 126 -25.00 2.20 4.10
C ILE A 126 -25.92 0.98 4.07
N ALA A 127 -25.42 -0.21 4.39
CA ALA A 127 -26.22 -1.44 4.36
C ALA A 127 -27.36 -1.41 5.38
N CYS A 128 -27.05 -1.11 6.65
CA CYS A 128 -28.06 -1.01 7.71
C CYS A 128 -29.01 0.16 7.48
N GLY A 129 -28.51 1.31 7.04
CA GLY A 129 -29.32 2.48 6.73
C GLY A 129 -30.30 2.21 5.60
N THR A 130 -29.85 1.55 4.53
CA THR A 130 -30.72 1.17 3.41
C THR A 130 -31.76 0.12 3.82
N ALA A 131 -31.37 -0.87 4.63
CA ALA A 131 -32.27 -1.90 5.13
C ALA A 131 -33.35 -1.35 6.08
N ALA A 132 -32.98 -0.38 6.93
CA ALA A 132 -33.87 0.21 7.93
C ALA A 132 -34.69 1.40 7.41
N ALA A 133 -34.26 2.06 6.32
CA ALA A 133 -34.96 3.23 5.77
C ALA A 133 -36.47 3.00 5.50
N PRO A 134 -36.90 1.84 4.94
CA PRO A 134 -38.33 1.57 4.75
C PRO A 134 -39.17 1.62 6.03
N LEU A 135 -38.60 1.26 7.19
CA LEU A 135 -39.32 1.29 8.47
C LEU A 135 -39.78 2.71 8.83
N LEU A 136 -39.05 3.74 8.40
CA LEU A 136 -39.43 5.14 8.63
C LEU A 136 -40.67 5.55 7.83
N LEU A 137 -41.00 4.78 6.79
CA LEU A 137 -42.17 4.98 5.92
C LEU A 137 -43.33 4.03 6.29
N GLY A 138 -43.14 3.16 7.28
CA GLY A 138 -44.13 2.16 7.69
C GLY A 138 -44.07 0.85 6.89
N ASP A 139 -43.10 0.72 6.00
CA ASP A 139 -42.91 -0.46 5.15
C ASP A 139 -42.03 -1.53 5.83
N PRO A 140 -42.05 -2.80 5.37
CA PRO A 140 -41.18 -3.85 5.89
C PRO A 140 -39.68 -3.54 5.70
N VAL A 141 -38.84 -4.09 6.58
CA VAL A 141 -37.37 -4.05 6.43
C VAL A 141 -36.96 -4.56 5.05
N LEU A 142 -35.97 -3.92 4.42
CA LEU A 142 -35.45 -4.24 3.09
C LEU A 142 -36.43 -4.06 1.91
N GLU A 143 -37.52 -3.32 2.09
CA GLU A 143 -38.38 -2.92 0.96
C GLU A 143 -37.56 -2.19 -0.13
N VAL A 144 -37.80 -2.56 -1.39
CA VAL A 144 -37.02 -2.05 -2.52
C VAL A 144 -37.78 -0.93 -3.24
N TYR A 145 -37.26 0.28 -3.17
CA TYR A 145 -37.76 1.41 -3.93
C TYR A 145 -37.00 1.53 -5.26
N SER A 146 -37.72 1.72 -6.36
CA SER A 146 -37.13 1.97 -7.67
C SER A 146 -37.54 3.34 -8.22
N TYR A 147 -36.57 4.06 -8.76
CA TYR A 147 -36.72 5.38 -9.36
C TYR A 147 -36.12 5.37 -10.76
N THR A 148 -36.85 5.92 -11.73
CA THR A 148 -36.34 6.04 -13.10
C THR A 148 -35.86 7.48 -13.32
N ALA A 149 -34.56 7.66 -13.44
CA ALA A 149 -33.94 8.95 -13.75
C ALA A 149 -33.66 9.06 -15.26
N HIS A 150 -33.81 10.26 -15.82
CA HIS A 150 -33.42 10.56 -17.19
C HIS A 150 -32.05 11.25 -17.18
N LEU A 151 -31.00 10.55 -17.59
CA LEU A 151 -29.66 11.11 -17.72
C LEU A 151 -29.44 11.60 -19.17
N PRO A 152 -28.88 12.81 -19.38
CA PRO A 152 -28.75 13.42 -20.70
C PRO A 152 -27.87 12.63 -21.67
N VAL A 153 -26.96 11.78 -21.17
CA VAL A 153 -26.06 10.94 -21.99
C VAL A 153 -26.50 9.47 -22.05
N PHE A 154 -27.20 8.97 -21.02
CA PHE A 154 -27.47 7.54 -20.84
C PHE A 154 -28.96 7.16 -21.01
N GLY A 155 -29.84 8.14 -21.26
CA GLY A 155 -31.27 7.90 -21.41
C GLY A 155 -31.96 7.57 -20.08
N LYS A 156 -32.97 6.68 -20.10
CA LYS A 156 -33.72 6.25 -18.91
C LYS A 156 -32.90 5.23 -18.12
N VAL A 157 -32.42 5.61 -16.95
CA VAL A 157 -31.71 4.73 -16.02
C VAL A 157 -32.60 4.42 -14.84
N LYS A 158 -32.86 3.14 -14.57
CA LYS A 158 -33.55 2.68 -13.38
C LYS A 158 -32.53 2.54 -12.25
N PHE A 159 -32.69 3.36 -11.20
CA PHE A 159 -31.99 3.20 -9.93
C PHE A 159 -32.92 2.53 -8.95
N ALA A 160 -32.41 1.57 -8.19
CA ALA A 160 -33.18 0.94 -7.14
C ALA A 160 -32.36 0.87 -5.85
N SER A 161 -33.04 0.94 -4.71
CA SER A 161 -32.42 0.96 -3.39
C SER A 161 -31.59 -0.30 -3.12
N TYR A 162 -31.86 -1.42 -3.79
CA TYR A 162 -31.02 -2.61 -3.70
C TYR A 162 -29.56 -2.32 -4.10
N LEU A 163 -29.31 -1.42 -5.08
CA LEU A 163 -27.94 -1.07 -5.47
C LEU A 163 -27.18 -0.38 -4.34
N LEU A 164 -27.87 0.42 -3.52
CA LEU A 164 -27.26 1.05 -2.34
C LEU A 164 -26.94 0.00 -1.28
N PHE A 165 -27.85 -0.94 -1.04
CA PHE A 165 -27.63 -2.05 -0.11
C PHE A 165 -26.41 -2.90 -0.55
N GLU A 166 -26.37 -3.31 -1.81
CA GLU A 166 -25.25 -4.06 -2.39
C GLU A 166 -23.93 -3.27 -2.36
N SER A 167 -23.98 -1.94 -2.54
CA SER A 167 -22.80 -1.09 -2.38
C SER A 167 -22.29 -1.08 -0.93
N GLY A 168 -23.18 -1.12 0.06
CA GLY A 168 -22.81 -1.30 1.46
C GLY A 168 -22.10 -2.63 1.70
N VAL A 169 -22.68 -3.73 1.20
CA VAL A 169 -22.07 -5.08 1.28
C VAL A 169 -20.70 -5.11 0.59
N PHE A 170 -20.58 -4.50 -0.59
CA PHE A 170 -19.33 -4.38 -1.33
C PHE A 170 -18.22 -3.73 -0.48
N LEU A 171 -18.52 -2.60 0.16
CA LEU A 171 -17.55 -1.90 1.01
C LEU A 171 -17.18 -2.71 2.25
N ILE A 172 -18.13 -3.43 2.86
CA ILE A 172 -17.86 -4.33 3.98
C ILE A 172 -16.88 -5.43 3.56
N VAL A 173 -17.12 -6.08 2.44
CA VAL A 173 -16.26 -7.17 1.94
C VAL A 173 -14.85 -6.65 1.66
N VAL A 174 -14.72 -5.53 0.95
CA VAL A 174 -13.41 -4.93 0.66
C VAL A 174 -12.69 -4.57 1.96
N GLY A 175 -13.37 -3.87 2.87
CA GLY A 175 -12.80 -3.51 4.17
C GLY A 175 -12.37 -4.72 5.00
N LEU A 176 -13.16 -5.80 5.01
CA LEU A 176 -12.84 -7.03 5.73
C LEU A 176 -11.59 -7.71 5.18
N VAL A 177 -11.52 -7.94 3.87
CA VAL A 177 -10.37 -8.61 3.24
C VAL A 177 -9.08 -7.84 3.48
N LEU A 178 -9.12 -6.52 3.31
CA LEU A 178 -7.97 -5.66 3.55
C LEU A 178 -7.54 -5.65 5.02
N SER A 179 -8.50 -5.72 5.95
CA SER A 179 -8.21 -5.81 7.38
C SER A 179 -7.50 -7.12 7.72
N VAL A 180 -7.94 -8.23 7.12
CA VAL A 180 -7.29 -9.55 7.27
C VAL A 180 -5.86 -9.50 6.74
N VAL A 181 -5.65 -8.98 5.53
CA VAL A 181 -4.31 -8.85 4.94
C VAL A 181 -3.40 -7.97 5.80
N ALA A 182 -3.91 -6.85 6.31
CA ALA A 182 -3.16 -5.98 7.19
C ALA A 182 -2.80 -6.65 8.53
N ALA A 183 -3.73 -7.42 9.11
CA ALA A 183 -3.50 -8.16 10.35
C ALA A 183 -2.44 -9.26 10.16
N LEU A 184 -2.47 -9.99 9.04
CA LEU A 184 -1.47 -10.99 8.68
C LEU A 184 -0.09 -10.34 8.45
N GLY A 185 -0.04 -9.21 7.76
CA GLY A 185 1.19 -8.44 7.57
C GLY A 185 1.82 -8.05 8.91
N ALA A 186 1.02 -7.48 9.82
CA ALA A 186 1.48 -7.09 11.15
C ALA A 186 1.98 -8.28 12.00
N ARG A 187 1.31 -9.44 11.90
CA ARG A 187 1.73 -10.68 12.57
C ARG A 187 3.10 -11.16 12.09
N MET A 188 3.34 -11.18 10.78
CA MET A 188 4.63 -11.63 10.24
C MET A 188 5.77 -10.67 10.58
N GLU A 189 5.51 -9.37 10.59
CA GLU A 189 6.50 -8.36 11.02
C GLU A 189 6.92 -8.58 12.48
N ALA A 190 5.98 -8.89 13.38
CA ALA A 190 6.26 -9.16 14.78
C ALA A 190 7.11 -10.44 14.97
N GLU A 191 6.79 -11.53 14.26
CA GLU A 191 7.53 -12.80 14.33
C GLU A 191 8.99 -12.63 13.85
N GLU A 192 9.22 -11.83 12.79
CA GLU A 192 10.58 -11.52 12.32
C GLU A 192 11.41 -10.75 13.35
N GLU A 193 10.79 -9.80 14.05
CA GLU A 193 11.47 -8.98 15.05
C GLU A 193 11.87 -9.82 16.26
N GLU A 194 10.99 -10.70 16.75
CA GLU A 194 11.30 -11.67 17.80
C GLU A 194 12.42 -12.63 17.40
N ALA A 195 12.40 -13.13 16.15
CA ALA A 195 13.45 -14.00 15.64
C ALA A 195 14.81 -13.29 15.55
N ARG A 196 14.84 -12.01 15.17
CA ARG A 196 16.05 -11.19 15.16
C ARG A 196 16.54 -10.88 16.57
N GLY A 197 15.64 -10.62 17.51
CA GLY A 197 15.95 -10.42 18.93
C GLY A 197 16.65 -11.64 19.52
N ARG A 198 16.11 -12.85 19.28
CA ARG A 198 16.72 -14.12 19.72
C ARG A 198 18.12 -14.34 19.15
N ARG A 199 18.35 -14.05 17.86
CA ARG A 199 19.67 -14.16 17.22
C ARG A 199 20.70 -13.19 17.82
N ARG A 200 20.30 -11.96 18.15
CA ARG A 200 21.18 -10.96 18.80
C ARG A 200 21.53 -11.34 20.23
N ALA A 201 20.58 -11.88 21.00
CA ALA A 201 20.83 -12.36 22.35
C ALA A 201 21.84 -13.53 22.37
N GLY A 202 21.66 -14.53 21.49
CA GLY A 202 22.59 -15.67 21.42
C GLY A 202 24.01 -15.29 20.98
N SER A 203 24.16 -14.34 20.06
CA SER A 203 25.49 -13.87 19.62
C SER A 203 26.21 -13.02 20.67
N ALA A 204 25.48 -12.35 21.57
CA ALA A 204 26.08 -11.64 22.70
C ALA A 204 26.59 -12.59 23.81
N GLU A 205 25.90 -13.71 24.04
CA GLU A 205 26.34 -14.73 25.00
C GLU A 205 27.54 -15.55 24.50
N GLU A 206 27.62 -15.80 23.20
CA GLU A 206 28.73 -16.55 22.58
C GLU A 206 30.02 -15.72 22.48
N GLY A 207 29.91 -14.40 22.30
CA GLY A 207 31.08 -13.49 22.32
C GLY A 207 31.60 -13.13 23.72
N ALA A 208 30.88 -13.49 24.78
CA ALA A 208 31.28 -13.26 26.17
C ALA A 208 31.97 -14.47 26.82
N ARG A 209 32.15 -15.57 26.08
CA ARG A 209 32.87 -16.78 26.49
C ARG A 209 34.21 -16.87 25.77
#